data_AF-A0A6M4PDL0-F1
#
_entry.id   AF-A0A6M4PDL0-F1
#
_cell.length_a   1.000
_cell.length_b   1.000
_cell.length_c   1.000
_cell.angle_alpha   90.00
_cell.angle_beta   90.00
_cell.angle_gamma   90.00
#
_symmetry.space_group_name_H-M   'P 1'
#
loop_
_entity.id
_entity.type
_entity.pdbx_description
1 polymer ?
#
loop_
_entity_poly.entity_id
_entity_poly.type
_entity_poly.pdbx_seq_one_letter_code
_entity_poly.pdbx_strand_id
1 'polypeptide(L)' 'MDHVVPVARGGSWELSNLWVLCAPCHRLKTYGEDRA' A
#
# COMPACT_ATOMS: atom_id res chain seq x y z
N MET A 1 -8.77 -0.05 -0.55
CA MET A 1 -7.92 0.88 0.24
C MET A 1 -6.66 0.13 0.61
N ASP A 2 -5.52 0.80 0.67
CA ASP A 2 -4.23 0.16 0.92
C ASP A 2 -3.25 1.09 1.63
N HIS A 3 -2.29 0.53 2.36
CA HIS A 3 -1.29 1.31 3.08
C HIS A 3 -0.14 1.73 2.16
N VAL A 4 0.26 3.01 2.16
CA VAL A 4 1.41 3.51 1.38
C VAL A 4 2.69 2.82 1.84
N VAL A 5 2.93 2.82 3.16
CA VAL A 5 3.93 1.97 3.81
C VAL A 5 3.21 0.81 4.48
N PRO A 6 3.52 -0.46 4.18
CA PRO A 6 2.87 -1.59 4.84
C PRO A 6 3.03 -1.56 6.36
N VAL A 7 1.98 -1.93 7.08
CA VAL A 7 1.98 -2.00 8.56
C VAL A 7 3.08 -2.95 9.06
N ALA A 8 3.32 -4.07 8.36
CA ALA A 8 4.39 -5.01 8.67
C ALA A 8 5.81 -4.40 8.57
N ARG A 9 5.95 -3.28 7.85
CA ARG A 9 7.20 -2.50 7.70
C ARG A 9 7.19 -1.19 8.49
N GLY A 10 6.26 -1.03 9.43
CA GLY A 10 6.17 0.14 10.31
C GLY A 10 5.24 1.26 9.82
N GLY A 11 4.39 1.00 8.83
CA GLY A 11 3.37 1.97 8.41
C GLY A 11 2.28 2.22 9.46
N SER A 12 1.78 3.46 9.52
CA SER A 12 0.70 3.86 10.43
C SER A 12 -0.69 3.54 9.88
N TRP A 13 -1.72 3.64 10.72
CA TRP A 13 -3.14 3.54 10.34
C TRP A 13 -3.79 4.90 10.08
N GLU A 14 -3.00 5.97 10.03
CA GLU A 14 -3.49 7.32 9.77
C GLU A 14 -3.95 7.46 8.32
N LEU A 15 -4.94 8.34 8.08
CA LEU A 15 -5.45 8.60 6.72
C LEU A 15 -4.35 9.06 5.76
N SER A 16 -3.28 9.68 6.28
CA SER A 16 -2.08 10.06 5.53
C SER A 16 -1.32 8.87 4.93
N ASN A 17 -1.40 7.69 5.55
CA ASN A 17 -0.77 6.45 5.07
C ASN A 17 -1.73 5.55 4.29
N LEU A 18 -2.93 6.03 3.94
CA LEU A 18 -3.93 5.23 3.24
C LEU A 18 -4.26 5.79 1.86
N TRP A 19 -4.24 4.92 0.86
CA TRP A 19 -4.69 5.21 -0.50
C TRP A 19 -5.97 4.46 -0.85
N VAL A 20 -6.85 5.11 -1.61
CA VAL A 20 -7.98 4.46 -2.27
C VAL A 20 -7.54 4.08 -3.68
N LEU A 21 -7.29 2.79 -3.89
CA LEU A 21 -6.86 2.24 -5.16
C LEU A 21 -7.97 1.32 -5.72
N CYS A 22 -8.12 1.32 -7.04
CA CYS A 22 -8.86 0.27 -7.73
C CYS A 22 -8.05 -1.05 -7.73
N ALA A 23 -8.70 -2.17 -8.01
CA ALA A 23 -8.08 -3.49 -8.01
C ALA A 23 -6.79 -3.60 -8.87
N PRO A 24 -6.72 -3.10 -10.13
CA PRO A 24 -5.48 -3.19 -10.90
C PRO A 24 -4.35 -2.33 -10.33
N CYS A 25 -4.64 -1.13 -9.82
CA CYS A 25 -3.62 -0.29 -9.18
C CYS A 25 -3.08 -0.90 -7.89
N HIS A 26 -3.96 -1.51 -7.08
CA HIS A 26 -3.55 -2.23 -5.88
C HIS A 26 -2.62 -3.40 -6.21
N ARG A 27 -2.96 -4.19 -7.24
CA ARG A 27 -2.13 -5.28 -7.72
C ARG A 27 -0.74 -4.81 -8.17
N LEU A 28 -0.67 -3.70 -8.92
CA LEU A 28 0.59 -3.13 -9.38
C LEU A 28 1.47 -2.69 -8.20
N LYS A 29 0.89 -2.05 -7.19
CA LYS A 29 1.60 -1.67 -5.96
C LYS A 29 2.18 -2.89 -5.26
N THR A 30 1.36 -3.89 -4.94
CA THR A 30 1.81 -5.08 -4.20
C THR A 30 2.95 -5.81 -4.93
N TYR A 31 2.83 -6.05 -6.24
CA TYR A 31 3.88 -6.75 -6.99
C TYR A 31 5.13 -5.92 -7.27
N GLY A 32 5.00 -4.58 -7.31
CA GLY A 32 6.13 -3.67 -7.39
C GLY A 32 6.89 -3.62 -6.06
N GLU A 33 6.17 -3.63 -4.94
CA GLU A 33 6.72 -3.62 -3.58
C GLU A 33 7.47 -4.90 -3.20
N ASP A 34 7.11 -6.05 -3.78
CA ASP A 34 7.80 -7.34 -3.57
C ASP A 34 9.12 -7.45 -4.35
N ARG A 35 9.38 -6.54 -5.29
CA ARG A 35 10.53 -6.58 -6.20
C ARG A 35 11.67 -5.62 -5.82
N ALA A 36 11.51 -4.79 -4.80
CA ALA A 36 12.44 -3.74 -4.40
C ALA A 36 13.22 -4.07 -3.13
#